data_AF-A0A1Q7SPM2-F1
#
_entry.id   AF-A0A1Q7SPM2-F1
#
_cell.length_a   1.000
_cell.length_b   1.000
_cell.length_c   1.000
_cell.angle_alpha   90.00
_cell.angle_beta   90.00
_cell.angle_gamma   90.00
#
_symmetry.space_group_name_H-M   'P 1'
#
loop_
_entity.id
_entity.type
_entity.pdbx_description
1 polymer ?
#
loop_
_entity_poly.entity_id
_entity_poly.type
_entity_poly.pdbx_seq_one_letter_code
_entity_poly.pdbx_strand_id
1 'polypeptide(L)'
;MSGESENVLGEIRVVARLALGIEQLMLFVTEARILVAHVGKRGAGALATSALFGRLSGGFEDIVKSGGESRSKRALQRLTPERILTANKDNFPLRFGEIVGVRLVERPYSGEMTILTGDNKFEFQTQHPVDSIVGLLQIPLGPKLTVERLPEGVRKNRAH
;
A
#
# COMPACT_ATOMS: atom_id res chain seq x y z
N MET A 1 -20.61 16.61 16.54
CA MET A 1 -19.48 15.68 16.63
C MET A 1 -18.45 16.13 15.60
N SER A 2 -17.37 16.73 16.05
CA SER A 2 -16.30 17.26 15.19
C SER A 2 -15.59 16.09 14.53
N GLY A 3 -16.00 15.74 13.31
CA GLY A 3 -15.28 14.81 12.46
C GLY A 3 -13.96 15.44 12.06
N GLU A 4 -12.89 15.07 12.75
CA GLU A 4 -11.55 15.47 12.38
C GLU A 4 -11.29 14.99 10.94
N SER A 5 -10.85 15.92 10.09
CA SER A 5 -10.52 15.65 8.70
C SER A 5 -9.24 14.81 8.65
N GLU A 6 -9.39 13.49 8.62
CA GLU A 6 -8.29 12.53 8.49
C GLU A 6 -7.71 12.58 7.06
N ASN A 7 -6.41 12.82 6.94
CA ASN A 7 -5.73 12.90 5.64
C ASN A 7 -5.14 11.55 5.20
N VAL A 8 -5.19 11.29 3.89
CA VAL A 8 -4.43 10.21 3.25
C VAL A 8 -2.99 10.67 3.04
N LEU A 9 -2.05 9.95 3.65
CA LEU A 9 -0.61 10.22 3.59
C LEU A 9 0.04 9.58 2.36
N GLY A 10 -0.49 8.44 1.90
CA GLY A 10 0.00 7.73 0.74
C GLY A 10 -0.81 6.50 0.40
N GLU A 11 -0.43 5.84 -0.70
CA GLU A 11 -1.06 4.63 -1.18
C GLU A 11 -0.01 3.58 -1.58
N ILE A 12 -0.35 2.31 -1.39
CA ILE A 12 0.51 1.17 -1.74
C ILE A 12 -0.33 0.19 -2.53
N ARG A 13 0.04 -0.06 -3.79
CA ARG A 13 -0.58 -1.12 -4.56
C ARG A 13 -0.10 -2.48 -4.08
N VAL A 14 -1.04 -3.36 -3.79
CA VAL A 14 -0.75 -4.72 -3.36
C VAL A 14 -1.59 -5.74 -4.10
N VAL A 15 -1.12 -6.97 -4.05
CA VAL A 15 -1.81 -8.15 -4.57
C VAL A 15 -2.01 -9.10 -3.39
N ALA A 16 -3.26 -9.39 -3.07
CA ALA A 16 -3.62 -10.41 -2.08
C ALA A 16 -3.82 -11.76 -2.77
N ARG A 17 -3.30 -12.83 -2.16
CA ARG A 17 -3.64 -14.21 -2.53
C ARG A 17 -4.72 -14.70 -1.58
N LEU A 18 -5.94 -14.76 -2.05
CA LEU A 18 -7.10 -15.26 -1.32
C LEU A 18 -7.36 -16.72 -1.70
N ALA A 19 -8.09 -17.46 -0.87
CA ALA A 19 -8.41 -18.87 -1.12
C ALA A 19 -9.09 -19.11 -2.48
N LEU A 20 -9.81 -18.12 -3.00
CA LEU A 20 -10.56 -18.19 -4.27
C LEU A 20 -9.90 -17.41 -5.43
N GLY A 21 -8.65 -16.95 -5.27
CA GLY A 21 -7.91 -16.32 -6.36
C GLY A 21 -6.96 -15.21 -5.93
N ILE A 22 -6.53 -14.44 -6.93
CA ILE A 22 -5.62 -13.31 -6.76
C ILE A 22 -6.42 -12.03 -6.94
N GLU A 23 -6.26 -11.10 -5.99
CA GLU A 23 -6.95 -9.82 -6.02
C GLU A 23 -5.98 -8.64 -5.91
N GLN A 24 -6.23 -7.60 -6.70
CA GLN A 24 -5.48 -6.35 -6.62
C GLN A 24 -6.18 -5.40 -5.66
N LEU A 25 -5.45 -4.93 -4.66
CA LEU A 25 -5.94 -3.99 -3.65
C LEU A 25 -5.06 -2.74 -3.64
N MET A 26 -5.59 -1.68 -3.05
CA MET A 26 -4.85 -0.48 -2.70
C MET A 26 -4.92 -0.30 -1.19
N LEU A 27 -3.77 -0.14 -0.56
CA LEU A 27 -3.67 0.23 0.85
C LEU A 27 -3.47 1.73 0.93
N PHE A 28 -4.44 2.47 1.46
CA PHE A 28 -4.28 3.90 1.71
C PHE A 28 -3.82 4.10 3.15
N VAL A 29 -2.62 4.62 3.34
CA VAL A 29 -2.10 4.95 4.67
C VAL A 29 -2.58 6.35 5.03
N THR A 30 -3.22 6.48 6.17
CA THR A 30 -3.70 7.75 6.72
C THR A 30 -2.96 8.06 8.02
N GLU A 31 -3.30 9.19 8.63
CA GLU A 31 -2.82 9.58 9.96
C GLU A 31 -3.27 8.60 11.07
N ALA A 32 -4.37 7.87 10.88
CA ALA A 32 -4.99 7.05 11.94
C ALA A 32 -5.06 5.54 11.64
N ARG A 33 -4.98 5.14 10.37
CA ARG A 33 -5.25 3.76 9.93
C ARG A 33 -4.70 3.47 8.53
N ILE A 34 -4.77 2.21 8.14
CA ILE A 34 -4.62 1.77 6.76
C ILE A 34 -6.00 1.44 6.23
N LEU A 35 -6.43 2.00 5.11
CA LEU A 35 -7.68 1.62 4.46
C LEU A 35 -7.38 0.59 3.38
N VAL A 36 -7.93 -0.61 3.53
CA VAL A 36 -7.81 -1.68 2.53
C VAL A 36 -8.93 -1.50 1.52
N ALA A 37 -8.57 -1.12 0.30
CA ALA A 37 -9.53 -0.84 -0.76
C ALA A 37 -9.45 -1.88 -1.89
N HIS A 38 -10.58 -2.50 -2.18
CA HIS A 38 -10.79 -3.42 -3.28
C HIS A 38 -10.96 -2.61 -4.57
N VAL A 39 -9.93 -2.63 -5.43
CA VAL A 39 -9.98 -1.99 -6.73
C VAL A 39 -10.55 -3.00 -7.72
N GLY A 40 -11.87 -2.94 -7.92
CA GLY A 40 -12.60 -3.95 -8.67
C GLY A 40 -12.03 -4.25 -10.07
N LYS A 41 -12.29 -5.48 -10.54
CA LYS A 41 -12.14 -5.86 -11.97
C LYS A 41 -12.96 -4.89 -12.81
N ARG A 42 -12.40 -4.38 -13.91
CA ARG A 42 -13.05 -3.47 -14.88
C ARG A 42 -14.56 -3.79 -15.04
N GLY A 43 -15.43 -2.94 -14.47
CA GLY A 43 -16.88 -3.04 -14.63
C GLY A 43 -17.70 -2.34 -13.54
N ALA A 44 -18.56 -1.40 -13.96
CA ALA A 44 -19.70 -0.75 -13.28
C ALA A 44 -19.53 -0.06 -11.89
N GLY A 45 -18.42 -0.24 -11.17
CA GLY A 45 -18.15 0.43 -9.89
C GLY A 45 -16.74 1.01 -9.76
N ALA A 46 -15.99 1.01 -10.86
CA ALA A 46 -14.64 1.59 -10.90
C ALA A 46 -14.76 3.09 -10.67
N LEU A 47 -14.57 3.55 -9.43
CA LEU A 47 -14.04 4.88 -9.20
C LEU A 47 -12.93 5.10 -10.21
N ALA A 48 -13.06 6.14 -11.02
CA ALA A 48 -12.14 6.48 -12.09
C ALA A 48 -10.70 6.57 -11.56
N THR A 49 -10.00 5.43 -11.54
CA THR A 49 -8.58 5.33 -11.22
C THR A 49 -7.72 5.80 -12.39
N SER A 50 -8.32 6.12 -13.53
CA SER A 50 -7.66 6.64 -14.73
C SER A 50 -7.07 8.05 -14.56
N ALA A 51 -7.43 8.82 -13.53
CA ALA A 51 -6.88 10.17 -13.34
C ALA A 51 -5.50 10.23 -12.63
N LEU A 52 -5.04 9.12 -12.01
CA LEU A 52 -3.74 9.05 -11.32
C LEU A 52 -2.73 8.12 -12.01
N PHE A 53 -3.10 7.52 -13.14
CA PHE A 53 -2.41 6.37 -13.71
C PHE A 53 -1.33 6.69 -14.76
N GLY A 54 -0.88 7.95 -14.87
CA GLY A 54 -0.10 8.40 -16.04
C GLY A 54 1.41 8.53 -15.90
N ARG A 55 2.04 8.61 -14.70
CA ARG A 55 3.44 9.11 -14.62
C ARG A 55 4.41 8.48 -13.61
N LEU A 56 4.09 7.36 -12.94
CA LEU A 56 5.00 6.79 -11.92
C LEU A 56 5.80 5.55 -12.35
N SER A 57 5.93 5.29 -13.65
CA SER A 57 6.88 4.27 -14.16
C SER A 57 8.30 4.82 -14.40
N GLY A 58 8.66 5.96 -13.77
CA GLY A 58 9.95 6.63 -13.96
C GLY A 58 10.68 6.79 -12.63
N GLY A 59 11.94 6.37 -12.61
CA GLY A 59 12.81 6.23 -11.45
C GLY A 59 12.87 7.42 -10.50
N PHE A 60 13.10 7.09 -9.24
CA PHE A 60 13.42 8.01 -8.14
C PHE A 60 14.83 8.60 -8.26
N GLU A 61 15.21 9.13 -9.42
CA GLU A 61 16.51 9.83 -9.56
C GLU A 61 16.39 11.29 -9.99
N ASP A 62 15.21 11.85 -10.27
CA ASP A 62 15.16 13.24 -10.75
C ASP A 62 13.93 14.07 -10.32
N ILE A 63 13.46 13.88 -9.08
CA ILE A 63 12.44 14.77 -8.47
C ILE A 63 13.14 15.77 -7.54
N VAL A 64 14.02 16.57 -8.10
CA VAL A 64 14.40 17.88 -7.55
C VAL A 64 14.21 18.91 -8.65
N LYS A 65 12.96 19.33 -8.87
CA LYS A 65 12.57 20.69 -9.30
C LYS A 65 11.05 20.82 -9.50
N SER A 66 10.39 21.37 -8.48
CA SER A 66 9.26 22.31 -8.56
C SER A 66 8.12 21.98 -9.55
N GLY A 67 7.07 21.26 -9.09
CA GLY A 67 5.75 21.29 -9.75
C GLY A 67 4.90 20.01 -9.70
N GLY A 68 5.53 18.83 -9.68
CA GLY A 68 4.83 17.53 -9.72
C GLY A 68 4.24 17.07 -8.39
N GLU A 69 4.97 17.26 -7.29
CA GLU A 69 4.53 16.90 -5.93
C GLU A 69 3.20 17.56 -5.55
N SER A 70 2.99 18.82 -5.95
CA SER A 70 1.80 19.58 -5.55
C SER A 70 0.51 19.09 -6.21
N ARG A 71 0.59 18.36 -7.34
CA ARG A 71 -0.59 17.79 -8.02
C ARG A 71 -0.95 16.42 -7.45
N SER A 72 0.04 15.58 -7.18
CA SER A 72 -0.17 14.25 -6.55
C SER A 72 -0.73 14.40 -5.13
N LYS A 73 -0.12 15.29 -4.31
CA LYS A 73 -0.64 15.62 -2.97
C LYS A 73 -2.07 16.16 -3.01
N ARG A 74 -2.41 17.05 -3.97
CA ARG A 74 -3.78 17.58 -4.13
C ARG A 74 -4.80 16.53 -4.58
N ALA A 75 -4.39 15.54 -5.36
CA ALA A 75 -5.28 14.46 -5.77
C ALA A 75 -5.57 13.49 -4.62
N LEU A 76 -4.56 13.17 -3.79
CA LEU A 76 -4.73 12.40 -2.56
C LEU A 76 -5.58 13.14 -1.53
N GLN A 77 -5.41 14.47 -1.39
CA GLN A 77 -6.28 15.30 -0.53
C GLN A 77 -7.76 15.31 -0.95
N ARG A 78 -8.10 14.90 -2.18
CA ARG A 78 -9.51 14.76 -2.63
C ARG A 78 -10.10 13.37 -2.33
N LEU A 79 -9.26 12.39 -2.01
CA LEU A 79 -9.65 11.06 -1.56
C LEU A 79 -9.74 11.09 -0.04
N THR A 80 -10.94 11.30 0.50
CA THR A 80 -11.15 11.21 1.95
C THR A 80 -11.36 9.76 2.37
N PRO A 81 -11.03 9.39 3.62
CA PRO A 81 -11.27 8.05 4.15
C PRO A 81 -12.71 7.57 3.98
N GLU A 82 -13.69 8.44 4.18
CA GLU A 82 -15.11 8.12 4.03
C GLU A 82 -15.45 7.76 2.59
N ARG A 83 -14.90 8.51 1.62
CA ARG A 83 -15.10 8.22 0.19
C ARG A 83 -14.45 6.91 -0.20
N ILE A 84 -13.28 6.58 0.36
CA ILE A 84 -12.62 5.29 0.11
C ILE A 84 -13.46 4.15 0.69
N LEU A 85 -13.89 4.25 1.95
CA LEU A 85 -14.65 3.19 2.61
C LEU A 85 -16.04 2.96 1.99
N THR A 86 -16.71 4.02 1.53
CA THR A 86 -18.04 3.89 0.90
C THR A 86 -18.00 3.48 -0.57
N ALA A 87 -16.82 3.51 -1.21
CA ALA A 87 -16.66 3.15 -2.62
C ALA A 87 -16.97 1.68 -2.92
N ASN A 88 -16.70 0.80 -1.96
CA ASN A 88 -16.96 -0.62 -2.06
C ASN A 88 -17.25 -1.17 -0.66
N LYS A 89 -18.33 -1.96 -0.53
CA LYS A 89 -18.76 -2.57 0.74
C LYS A 89 -17.69 -3.45 1.40
N ASP A 90 -16.78 -3.99 0.60
CA ASP A 90 -15.72 -4.87 1.06
C ASP A 90 -14.48 -4.06 1.50
N ASN A 91 -14.47 -2.74 1.33
CA ASN A 91 -13.40 -1.89 1.87
C ASN A 91 -13.51 -1.82 3.39
N PHE A 92 -12.36 -1.94 4.05
CA PHE A 92 -12.33 -1.91 5.51
C PHE A 92 -11.09 -1.17 6.04
N PRO A 93 -11.21 -0.55 7.22
CA PRO A 93 -10.06 0.05 7.88
C PRO A 93 -9.29 -0.99 8.69
N LEU A 94 -7.97 -0.84 8.71
CA LEU A 94 -7.06 -1.46 9.66
C LEU A 94 -6.46 -0.40 10.58
N ARG A 95 -6.90 -0.34 11.83
CA ARG A 95 -6.41 0.66 12.80
C ARG A 95 -4.98 0.30 13.25
N PHE A 96 -4.13 1.30 13.50
CA PHE A 96 -2.77 1.02 13.99
C PHE A 96 -2.75 0.34 15.38
N GLY A 97 -3.81 0.54 16.17
CA GLY A 97 -3.99 -0.09 17.49
C GLY A 97 -4.24 -1.60 17.43
N GLU A 98 -4.93 -2.12 16.40
CA GLU A 98 -5.23 -3.55 16.25
C GLU A 98 -4.14 -4.32 15.50
N ILE A 99 -3.28 -3.61 14.77
CA ILE A 99 -2.09 -4.21 14.15
C ILE A 99 -1.10 -4.56 15.26
N VAL A 100 -0.71 -5.84 15.32
CA VAL A 100 0.31 -6.33 16.27
C VAL A 100 1.69 -6.40 15.63
N GLY A 101 1.76 -6.54 14.31
CA GLY A 101 3.02 -6.58 13.58
C GLY A 101 2.85 -6.42 12.08
N VAL A 102 3.84 -5.81 11.43
CA VAL A 102 3.98 -5.76 9.98
C VAL A 102 5.38 -6.23 9.63
N ARG A 103 5.46 -7.20 8.71
CA ARG A 103 6.73 -7.70 8.17
C ARG A 103 6.80 -7.39 6.69
N LEU A 104 7.86 -6.69 6.29
CA LEU A 104 8.22 -6.46 4.89
C LEU A 104 9.42 -7.33 4.55
N VAL A 105 9.33 -8.09 3.47
CA VAL A 105 10.43 -8.85 2.91
C VAL A 105 10.73 -8.34 1.52
N GLU A 106 11.90 -7.76 1.33
CA GLU A 106 12.39 -7.36 0.02
C GLU A 106 12.98 -8.57 -0.70
N ARG A 107 12.49 -8.83 -1.92
CA ARG A 107 13.08 -9.76 -2.88
C ARG A 107 13.57 -8.98 -4.10
N PRO A 108 14.43 -9.57 -4.95
CA PRO A 108 15.07 -8.87 -6.06
C PRO A 108 14.14 -8.12 -7.03
N TYR A 109 12.88 -8.52 -7.16
CA TYR A 109 11.90 -7.90 -8.06
C TYR A 109 10.52 -7.67 -7.45
N SER A 110 10.38 -7.86 -6.13
CA SER A 110 9.08 -7.76 -5.45
C SER A 110 9.24 -7.61 -3.95
N GLY A 111 8.29 -6.94 -3.30
CA GLY A 111 8.10 -6.99 -1.86
C GLY A 111 7.02 -8.01 -1.48
N GLU A 112 7.22 -8.69 -0.36
CA GLU A 112 6.15 -9.36 0.38
C GLU A 112 5.86 -8.54 1.63
N MET A 113 4.57 -8.34 1.92
CA MET A 113 4.10 -7.67 3.13
C MET A 113 3.15 -8.60 3.86
N THR A 114 3.40 -8.80 5.14
CA THR A 114 2.47 -9.48 6.05
C THR A 114 2.01 -8.48 7.10
N ILE A 115 0.70 -8.30 7.24
CA ILE A 115 0.10 -7.54 8.33
C ILE A 115 -0.59 -8.53 9.27
N LEU A 116 -0.19 -8.52 10.54
CA LEU A 116 -0.82 -9.31 11.59
C LEU A 116 -1.63 -8.38 12.50
N THR A 117 -2.88 -8.73 12.71
CA THR A 117 -3.76 -8.12 13.72
C THR A 117 -4.04 -9.12 14.83
N GLY A 118 -4.80 -8.72 15.85
CA GLY A 118 -5.23 -9.64 16.92
C GLY A 118 -6.00 -10.86 16.40
N ASP A 119 -6.77 -10.69 15.33
CA ASP A 119 -7.72 -11.71 14.85
C ASP A 119 -7.34 -12.30 13.49
N ASN A 120 -6.52 -11.60 12.70
CA ASN A 120 -6.30 -11.93 11.30
C ASN A 120 -4.85 -11.77 10.87
N LYS A 121 -4.47 -12.52 9.83
CA LYS A 121 -3.21 -12.37 9.11
C LYS A 121 -3.52 -12.05 7.65
N PHE A 122 -2.96 -10.95 7.16
CA PHE A 122 -3.09 -10.52 5.78
C PHE A 122 -1.74 -10.63 5.07
N GLU A 123 -1.73 -11.27 3.90
CA GLU A 123 -0.52 -11.47 3.11
C GLU A 123 -0.67 -10.82 1.74
N PHE A 124 0.33 -10.01 1.40
CA PHE A 124 0.34 -9.14 0.25
C PHE A 124 1.66 -9.27 -0.51
N GLN A 125 1.58 -9.16 -1.83
CA GLN A 125 2.72 -8.95 -2.72
C GLN A 125 2.66 -7.54 -3.29
N THR A 126 3.81 -6.92 -3.50
CA THR A 126 3.88 -5.56 -4.07
C THR A 126 5.09 -5.43 -4.98
N GLN A 127 5.00 -4.52 -5.95
CA GLN A 127 6.13 -4.07 -6.76
C GLN A 127 6.62 -2.70 -6.33
N HIS A 128 6.00 -2.09 -5.30
CA HIS A 128 6.49 -0.84 -4.75
C HIS A 128 7.84 -1.06 -4.06
N PRO A 129 8.79 -0.11 -4.20
CA PRO A 129 10.04 -0.15 -3.45
C PRO A 129 9.78 -0.25 -1.95
N VAL A 130 10.46 -1.17 -1.26
CA VAL A 130 10.25 -1.41 0.17
C VAL A 130 10.54 -0.16 0.98
N ASP A 131 11.55 0.64 0.63
CA ASP A 131 11.89 1.87 1.32
C ASP A 131 10.78 2.93 1.25
N SER A 132 10.02 3.00 0.16
CA SER A 132 8.86 3.89 0.06
C SER A 132 7.74 3.45 1.00
N ILE A 133 7.53 2.14 1.16
CA ILE A 133 6.55 1.58 2.09
C ILE A 133 6.98 1.84 3.53
N VAL A 134 8.26 1.65 3.84
CA VAL A 134 8.83 1.96 5.16
C VAL A 134 8.61 3.42 5.50
N GLY A 135 8.87 4.35 4.57
CA GLY A 135 8.62 5.78 4.77
C GLY A 135 7.18 6.12 5.18
N LEU A 136 6.19 5.38 4.67
CA LEU A 136 4.78 5.56 5.03
C LEU A 136 4.40 4.94 6.37
N LEU A 137 5.00 3.79 6.71
CA LEU A 137 4.57 2.95 7.83
C LEU A 137 5.42 3.11 9.09
N GLN A 138 6.64 3.65 8.99
CA GLN A 138 7.59 3.73 10.10
C GLN A 138 7.06 4.57 11.26
N ILE A 139 6.49 5.75 10.97
CA ILE A 139 5.95 6.65 11.99
C ILE A 139 4.74 6.02 12.71
N PRO A 140 3.70 5.54 12.01
CA PRO A 140 2.51 5.02 12.70
C PRO A 140 2.70 3.64 13.35
N LEU A 141 3.63 2.80 12.89
CA LEU A 141 3.82 1.45 13.42
C LEU A 141 5.03 1.30 14.35
N GLY A 142 6.05 2.16 14.19
CA GLY A 142 7.28 2.13 14.97
C GLY A 142 7.88 0.71 15.08
N PRO A 143 8.02 0.15 16.29
CA PRO A 143 8.64 -1.17 16.50
C PRO A 143 7.82 -2.34 15.97
N LYS A 144 6.54 -2.14 15.62
CA LYS A 144 5.70 -3.19 15.01
C LYS A 144 6.09 -3.46 13.56
N LEU A 145 6.82 -2.54 12.92
CA LEU A 145 7.32 -2.71 11.56
C LEU A 145 8.69 -3.40 11.56
N THR A 146 8.79 -4.50 10.82
CA THR A 146 10.03 -5.24 10.62
C THR A 146 10.33 -5.33 9.13
N VAL A 147 11.61 -5.19 8.76
CA VAL A 147 12.06 -5.22 7.37
C VAL A 147 13.19 -6.22 7.24
N GLU A 148 13.04 -7.15 6.30
CA GLU A 148 14.03 -8.16 5.95
C GLU A 148 14.39 -8.01 4.48
N ARG A 149 15.68 -7.94 4.16
CA ARG A 149 16.15 -7.83 2.79
C ARG A 149 16.85 -9.12 2.40
N LEU A 150 16.24 -9.87 1.48
CA LEU A 150 16.81 -11.12 1.02
C LEU A 150 17.76 -10.84 -0.14
N PRO A 151 19.02 -11.31 -0.07
CA PRO A 151 19.94 -11.16 -1.19
C PRO A 151 19.45 -11.92 -2.42
N GLU A 152 19.85 -11.46 -3.60
CA GLU A 152 19.70 -12.26 -4.83
C GLU A 152 20.32 -13.64 -4.59
N GLY A 153 19.48 -14.67 -4.58
CA GLY A 153 19.95 -16.04 -4.48
C GLY A 153 20.88 -16.31 -5.65
N VAL A 154 22.19 -16.43 -5.39
CA VAL A 154 23.16 -16.94 -6.35
C VAL A 154 22.61 -18.26 -6.85
N ARG A 155 22.17 -18.30 -8.12
CA ARG A 155 21.77 -19.54 -8.78
C ARG A 155 22.96 -20.48 -8.65
N LYS A 156 22.87 -21.46 -7.73
CA LYS A 156 23.82 -22.57 -7.69
C LYS A 156 23.61 -23.33 -8.99
N ASN A 157 24.39 -23.00 -10.01
CA ASN A 157 24.60 -23.86 -11.17
C ASN A 157 25.11 -25.19 -10.63
N ARG A 158 24.22 -26.17 -10.46
CA ARG A 158 24.63 -27.57 -10.46
C ARG A 158 25.02 -27.87 -11.90
N ALA A 159 26.30 -27.70 -12.20
CA ALA A 159 26.92 -28.37 -13.32
C ALA A 159 26.84 -29.88 -13.04
N HIS A 160 26.18 -30.59 -13.94
CA HIS A 160 26.31 -32.04 -14.10
C HIS A 160 27.28 -32.30 -15.24
#